data_AF-A0A7S0GLU6-F1
#
_entry.id   AF-A0A7S0GLU6-F1
#
_cell.length_a   1.000
_cell.length_b   1.000
_cell.length_c   1.000
_cell.angle_alpha   90.00
_cell.angle_beta   90.00
_cell.angle_gamma   90.00
#
_symmetry.space_group_name_H-M   'P 1'
#
loop_
_entity.id
_entity.type
_entity.pdbx_description
1 polymer ?
#
loop_
_entity_poly.entity_id
_entity_poly.type
_entity_poly.pdbx_seq_one_letter_code
_entity_poly.pdbx_strand_id
1 'polypeptide(L)'
;DQSATTVLVGISHAKLSKRKPWWFQDLYGRYDDTGFDQYLSRFVAYSQETLEIVARSGYFCLGFASTHGEGDNTLAGRNTQFNLRLFNESFACPVVHFISGFSEVVGDPEKAIISYGINDSHPRMMLVNKADIVKSLLGQL
;
A
#
# COMPACT_ATOMS: atom_id res chain seq x y z
N ASP A 1 -16.97 -3.03 26.67
CA ASP A 1 -16.57 -4.25 25.94
C ASP A 1 -16.82 -4.14 24.45
N GLN A 2 -15.80 -3.73 23.69
CA GLN A 2 -15.77 -4.02 22.26
C GLN A 2 -15.01 -5.35 22.13
N SER A 3 -15.75 -6.42 21.83
CA SER A 3 -15.15 -7.69 21.42
C SER A 3 -14.16 -7.41 20.29
N ALA A 4 -12.91 -7.83 20.45
CA ALA A 4 -11.91 -7.67 19.40
C ALA A 4 -12.31 -8.54 18.20
N THR A 5 -12.84 -7.92 17.15
CA THR A 5 -13.23 -8.63 15.93
C THR A 5 -11.99 -9.09 15.17
N THR A 6 -11.81 -10.40 15.06
CA THR A 6 -10.78 -10.98 14.20
C THR A 6 -11.19 -10.87 12.74
N VAL A 7 -10.31 -10.38 11.88
CA VAL A 7 -10.53 -10.22 10.44
C VAL A 7 -9.42 -10.89 9.65
N LEU A 8 -9.71 -11.28 8.40
CA LEU A 8 -8.68 -11.69 7.45
C LEU A 8 -8.21 -10.45 6.71
N VAL A 9 -6.90 -10.28 6.53
CA VAL A 9 -6.35 -9.12 5.81
C VAL A 9 -5.66 -9.59 4.55
N GLY A 10 -6.07 -9.01 3.43
CA GLY A 10 -5.46 -9.19 2.12
C GLY A 10 -5.01 -7.88 1.50
N ILE A 11 -4.52 -7.99 0.27
CA ILE A 11 -4.00 -6.87 -0.52
C ILE A 11 -4.83 -6.73 -1.80
N SER A 12 -5.08 -5.49 -2.19
CA SER A 12 -5.68 -5.14 -3.47
C SER A 12 -4.88 -4.03 -4.14
N HIS A 13 -4.88 -4.00 -5.47
CA HIS A 13 -4.18 -3.00 -6.26
C HIS A 13 -5.15 -2.27 -7.18
N ALA A 14 -4.82 -1.03 -7.49
CA ALA A 14 -5.52 -0.30 -8.54
C ALA A 14 -4.53 0.56 -9.33
N LYS A 15 -4.82 0.68 -10.62
CA LYS A 15 -4.26 1.72 -11.47
C LYS A 15 -5.09 2.99 -11.28
N LEU A 16 -4.54 3.97 -10.58
CA LEU A 16 -5.07 5.33 -10.53
C LEU A 16 -4.73 6.04 -11.83
N SER A 17 -5.75 6.37 -12.63
CA SER A 17 -5.58 6.99 -13.94
C SER A 17 -6.64 8.06 -14.16
N LYS A 18 -6.23 9.28 -14.48
CA LYS A 18 -7.14 10.38 -14.89
C LYS A 18 -7.99 10.00 -16.13
N ARG A 19 -7.53 9.05 -16.95
CA ARG A 19 -8.23 8.61 -18.18
C ARG A 19 -9.38 7.65 -17.90
N LYS A 20 -9.41 6.99 -16.74
CA LYS A 20 -10.42 5.99 -16.37
C LYS A 20 -10.80 6.16 -14.89
N PRO A 21 -11.78 7.02 -14.56
CA PRO A 21 -12.15 7.34 -13.19
C PRO A 21 -13.12 6.33 -12.54
N TRP A 22 -13.36 5.15 -13.12
CA TRP A 22 -14.30 4.14 -12.58
C TRP A 22 -13.98 3.62 -11.17
N TRP A 23 -12.83 3.98 -10.62
CA TRP A 23 -12.38 3.67 -9.25
C TRP A 23 -12.43 4.86 -8.29
N PHE A 24 -12.90 6.01 -8.77
CA PHE A 24 -12.75 7.33 -8.18
C PHE A 24 -14.01 7.71 -7.40
N GLN A 25 -14.33 6.93 -6.36
CA GLN A 25 -15.35 7.33 -5.40
C GLN A 25 -14.72 7.34 -4.02
N ASP A 26 -13.68 8.14 -3.91
CA ASP A 26 -13.25 8.56 -2.59
C ASP A 26 -14.11 9.75 -2.16
N LEU A 27 -14.79 9.61 -1.02
CA LEU A 27 -15.70 10.63 -0.49
C LEU A 27 -15.03 11.99 -0.23
N TYR A 28 -13.69 11.99 -0.12
CA TYR A 28 -12.90 13.17 0.21
C TYR A 28 -12.09 13.70 -0.97
N GLY A 29 -12.30 13.18 -2.20
CA GLY A 29 -11.61 13.66 -3.40
C GLY A 29 -10.08 13.52 -3.34
N ARG A 30 -9.57 12.53 -2.60
CA ARG A 30 -8.14 12.43 -2.25
C ARG A 30 -7.25 12.08 -3.44
N TYR A 31 -7.85 11.51 -4.48
CA TYR A 31 -7.16 11.01 -5.66
C TYR A 31 -7.34 11.92 -6.89
N ASP A 32 -7.88 13.12 -6.68
CA ASP A 32 -8.34 14.00 -7.76
C ASP A 32 -7.21 14.64 -8.56
N ASP A 33 -6.06 14.81 -7.93
CA ASP A 33 -4.86 15.33 -8.59
C ASP A 33 -3.75 14.29 -8.78
N THR A 34 -4.11 13.12 -9.30
CA THR A 34 -3.09 12.14 -9.74
C THR A 34 -2.38 12.65 -11.01
N GLY A 35 -1.14 13.11 -10.88
CA GLY A 35 -0.39 13.74 -11.99
C GLY A 35 -0.21 12.86 -13.23
N PHE A 36 -0.02 11.55 -13.04
CA PHE A 36 0.16 10.54 -14.07
C PHE A 36 -0.45 9.21 -13.60
N ASP A 37 -0.54 8.24 -14.51
CA ASP A 37 -1.04 6.90 -14.19
C ASP A 37 -0.13 6.23 -13.15
N GLN A 38 -0.71 5.77 -12.04
CA GLN A 38 0.04 5.11 -10.97
C GLN A 38 -0.60 3.81 -10.54
N TYR A 39 0.23 2.80 -10.26
CA TYR A 39 -0.21 1.56 -9.63
C TYR A 39 0.10 1.62 -8.15
N LEU A 40 -0.94 1.55 -7.32
CA LEU A 40 -0.84 1.58 -5.86
C LEU A 40 -1.51 0.36 -5.25
N SER A 41 -1.18 0.11 -4.00
CA SER A 41 -1.70 -1.02 -3.22
C SER A 41 -2.54 -0.52 -2.04
N ARG A 42 -3.41 -1.35 -1.51
CA ARG A 42 -4.17 -1.10 -0.28
C ARG A 42 -4.40 -2.39 0.49
N PHE A 43 -4.64 -2.28 1.79
CA PHE A 43 -5.14 -3.36 2.60
C PHE A 43 -6.66 -3.48 2.44
N VAL A 44 -7.15 -4.71 2.47
CA VAL A 44 -8.57 -5.04 2.48
C VAL A 44 -8.81 -6.03 3.60
N ALA A 45 -9.73 -5.71 4.51
CA ALA A 45 -10.15 -6.61 5.57
C ALA A 45 -11.44 -7.33 5.17
N TYR A 46 -11.49 -8.61 5.48
CA TYR A 46 -12.62 -9.50 5.22
C TYR A 46 -13.13 -10.09 6.53
N SER A 47 -14.45 -10.27 6.64
CA SER A 47 -15.04 -11.09 7.68
C SER A 47 -14.52 -12.53 7.56
N GLN A 48 -14.29 -13.21 8.68
CA GLN A 48 -13.84 -14.61 8.66
C GLN A 48 -14.94 -15.55 8.16
N GLU A 49 -16.20 -15.26 8.49
CA GLU A 49 -17.33 -16.14 8.21
C GLU A 49 -17.85 -16.03 6.77
N THR A 50 -18.03 -14.79 6.28
CA THR A 50 -18.68 -14.54 4.98
C THR A 50 -17.70 -14.13 3.88
N LEU A 51 -16.43 -13.84 4.22
CA LEU A 51 -15.44 -13.25 3.31
C LEU A 51 -15.92 -11.93 2.68
N GLU A 52 -16.84 -11.23 3.35
CA GLU A 52 -17.30 -9.91 2.92
C GLU A 52 -16.28 -8.86 3.32
N ILE A 53 -16.12 -7.84 2.48
CA ILE A 53 -15.19 -6.74 2.76
C ILE A 53 -15.77 -5.87 3.86
N VAL A 54 -15.09 -5.82 5.00
CA VAL A 54 -15.50 -5.04 6.19
C VAL A 54 -14.73 -3.72 6.33
N ALA A 55 -13.53 -3.63 5.75
CA ALA A 55 -12.76 -2.39 5.70
C ALA A 55 -11.80 -2.35 4.51
N ARG A 56 -11.43 -1.15 4.08
CA ARG A 56 -10.39 -0.90 3.07
C ARG A 56 -9.53 0.27 3.53
N SER A 57 -8.22 0.12 3.48
CA SER A 57 -7.35 1.28 3.67
C SER A 57 -7.44 2.23 2.48
N GLY A 58 -6.90 3.44 2.65
CA GLY A 58 -6.49 4.26 1.52
C GLY A 58 -5.44 3.55 0.66
N TYR A 59 -5.22 4.05 -0.56
CA TYR A 59 -4.10 3.59 -1.38
C TYR A 59 -2.79 4.11 -0.82
N PHE A 60 -1.76 3.26 -0.81
CA PHE A 60 -0.44 3.58 -0.31
C PHE A 60 0.66 3.02 -1.22
N CYS A 61 1.87 3.51 -0.99
CA CYS A 61 3.12 2.97 -1.51
C CYS A 61 4.13 2.84 -0.37
N LEU A 62 5.14 1.97 -0.53
CA LEU A 62 6.24 1.80 0.43
C LEU A 62 7.51 2.56 0.01
N GLY A 63 7.34 3.54 -0.89
CA GLY A 63 8.39 4.41 -1.39
C GLY A 63 9.50 3.70 -2.19
N PHE A 64 10.64 4.37 -2.27
CA PHE A 64 11.87 3.86 -2.89
C PHE A 64 12.79 3.22 -1.84
N ALA A 65 13.71 2.36 -2.27
CA ALA A 65 14.76 1.85 -1.38
C ALA A 65 15.69 3.00 -0.94
N SER A 66 15.99 3.08 0.36
CA SER A 66 16.96 4.05 0.90
C SER A 66 18.38 3.70 0.47
N THR A 67 19.19 4.68 0.07
CA THR A 67 20.61 4.53 -0.38
C THR A 67 21.60 3.96 0.67
N HIS A 68 21.12 3.59 1.85
CA HIS A 68 21.92 3.12 2.98
C HIS A 68 21.64 1.65 3.33
N GLY A 69 20.89 0.93 2.49
CA GLY A 69 20.63 -0.51 2.69
C GLY A 69 21.66 -1.37 1.97
N GLU A 70 22.25 -2.35 2.66
CA GLU A 70 23.04 -3.39 1.99
C GLU A 70 22.15 -4.13 0.99
N GLY A 71 22.40 -3.91 -0.31
CA GLY A 71 21.58 -4.44 -1.42
C GLY A 71 20.86 -3.40 -2.28
N ASP A 72 21.32 -2.14 -2.29
CA ASP A 72 20.76 -1.10 -3.15
C ASP A 72 21.09 -1.29 -4.63
N ASN A 73 20.10 -1.72 -5.40
CA ASN A 73 20.11 -1.53 -6.83
C ASN A 73 19.78 -0.05 -7.14
N THR A 74 20.79 0.65 -7.64
CA THR A 74 20.75 2.06 -8.06
C THR A 74 19.66 2.39 -9.09
N LEU A 75 19.08 1.42 -9.81
CA LEU A 75 18.04 1.64 -10.82
C LEU A 75 16.67 2.00 -10.22
N ALA A 76 16.31 1.49 -9.05
CA ALA A 76 15.03 1.83 -8.41
C ALA A 76 14.95 3.32 -8.06
N GLY A 77 16.06 3.91 -7.62
CA GLY A 77 16.19 5.34 -7.32
C GLY A 77 16.39 6.24 -8.55
N ARG A 78 16.56 5.69 -9.76
CA ARG A 78 16.70 6.51 -10.98
C ARG A 78 15.39 7.13 -11.45
N ASN A 79 14.25 6.62 -10.98
CA ASN A 79 12.94 7.13 -11.34
C ASN A 79 12.20 7.79 -10.16
N THR A 80 12.90 8.68 -9.44
CA THR A 80 12.34 9.56 -8.40
C THR A 80 11.69 10.83 -8.98
N GLN A 81 11.73 11.00 -10.31
CA GLN A 81 11.18 12.17 -11.00
C GLN A 81 9.64 12.20 -10.95
N PHE A 82 9.02 11.05 -10.73
CA PHE A 82 7.58 10.88 -10.75
C PHE A 82 7.08 10.49 -9.35
N ASN A 83 6.77 11.52 -8.54
CA ASN A 83 6.18 11.35 -7.22
C ASN A 83 4.65 11.25 -7.28
N LEU A 84 4.06 10.55 -6.30
CA LEU A 84 2.62 10.56 -6.09
C LEU A 84 2.19 11.88 -5.48
N ARG A 85 1.26 12.56 -6.15
CA ARG A 85 0.59 13.72 -5.57
C ARG A 85 -0.79 13.29 -5.08
N LEU A 86 -1.03 13.44 -3.79
CA LEU A 86 -2.35 13.28 -3.17
C LEU A 86 -2.53 14.45 -2.21
N PHE A 87 -3.76 14.95 -2.05
CA PHE A 87 -4.07 15.99 -1.05
C PHE A 87 -3.22 17.28 -1.13
N ASN A 88 -2.75 17.68 -2.32
CA ASN A 88 -1.79 18.78 -2.48
C ASN A 88 -0.41 18.53 -1.82
N GLU A 89 -0.12 17.29 -1.42
CA GLU A 89 1.16 16.81 -0.92
C GLU A 89 1.84 15.89 -1.95
N SER A 90 3.16 15.85 -1.91
CA SER A 90 3.97 14.98 -2.77
C SER A 90 4.60 13.86 -1.95
N PHE A 91 4.12 12.64 -2.16
CA PHE A 91 4.65 11.42 -1.59
C PHE A 91 5.72 10.83 -2.50
N ALA A 92 6.82 10.37 -1.91
CA ALA A 92 7.92 9.72 -2.63
C ALA A 92 7.55 8.29 -3.09
N CYS A 93 6.46 8.17 -3.86
CA CYS A 93 5.98 6.91 -4.41
C CYS A 93 6.46 6.68 -5.83
N PRO A 94 6.87 5.44 -6.18
CA PRO A 94 7.18 5.08 -7.55
C PRO A 94 5.91 5.04 -8.41
N VAL A 95 6.08 5.20 -9.73
CA VAL A 95 5.00 5.11 -10.73
C VAL A 95 4.27 3.77 -10.63
N VAL A 96 5.03 2.68 -10.45
CA VAL A 96 4.48 1.35 -10.21
C VAL A 96 4.94 0.86 -8.84
N HIS A 97 3.99 0.72 -7.92
CA HIS A 97 4.15 0.04 -6.65
C HIS A 97 3.17 -1.13 -6.57
N PHE A 98 3.70 -2.34 -6.46
CA PHE A 98 2.88 -3.56 -6.47
C PHE A 98 3.30 -4.51 -5.35
N ILE A 99 2.51 -4.61 -4.28
CA ILE A 99 2.72 -5.65 -3.27
C ILE A 99 2.52 -7.02 -3.92
N SER A 100 3.57 -7.82 -3.96
CA SER A 100 3.60 -9.16 -4.54
C SER A 100 3.35 -10.26 -3.51
N GLY A 101 3.47 -9.96 -2.22
CA GLY A 101 3.24 -10.93 -1.16
C GLY A 101 2.96 -10.30 0.20
N PHE A 102 2.18 -11.01 1.01
CA PHE A 102 1.90 -10.67 2.39
C PHE A 102 1.97 -11.96 3.21
N SER A 103 2.78 -11.96 4.26
CA SER A 103 3.06 -13.18 5.03
C SER A 103 3.21 -12.89 6.52
N GLU A 104 2.75 -13.84 7.32
CA GLU A 104 2.96 -13.87 8.76
C GLU A 104 4.45 -14.06 9.10
N VAL A 105 4.91 -13.46 10.20
CA VAL A 105 6.25 -13.75 10.74
C VAL A 105 6.16 -14.96 11.68
N VAL A 106 6.92 -16.01 11.38
CA VAL A 106 6.98 -17.19 12.25
C VAL A 106 7.60 -16.80 13.59
N GLY A 107 6.85 -17.02 14.68
CA GLY A 107 7.30 -16.72 16.04
C GLY A 107 7.06 -15.29 16.52
N ASP A 108 6.51 -14.41 15.68
CA ASP A 108 6.19 -13.03 16.06
C ASP A 108 4.77 -12.66 15.59
N PRO A 109 3.75 -12.75 16.47
CA PRO A 109 2.37 -12.51 16.09
C PRO A 109 2.07 -11.03 15.83
N GLU A 110 2.97 -10.11 16.21
CA GLU A 110 2.76 -8.66 16.07
C GLU A 110 3.25 -8.14 14.72
N LYS A 111 3.99 -8.96 13.95
CA LYS A 111 4.64 -8.56 12.72
C LYS A 111 4.23 -9.39 11.52
N ALA A 112 4.37 -8.77 10.36
CA ALA A 112 4.18 -9.37 9.06
C ALA A 112 5.28 -8.92 8.10
N ILE A 113 5.46 -9.67 7.02
CA ILE A 113 6.35 -9.33 5.91
C ILE A 113 5.48 -8.92 4.72
N ILE A 114 5.81 -7.78 4.14
CA ILE A 114 5.25 -7.33 2.86
C ILE A 114 6.35 -7.41 1.81
N SER A 115 6.10 -8.19 0.76
CA SER A 115 6.92 -8.23 -0.45
C SER A 115 6.31 -7.31 -1.49
N TYR A 116 7.11 -6.49 -2.16
CA TYR A 116 6.62 -5.53 -3.14
C TYR A 116 7.61 -5.26 -4.26
N GLY A 117 7.08 -4.96 -5.44
CA GLY A 117 7.83 -4.53 -6.61
C GLY A 117 7.77 -3.01 -6.79
N ILE A 118 8.91 -2.45 -7.18
CA ILE A 118 9.06 -1.05 -7.59
C ILE A 118 9.34 -1.01 -9.09
N ASN A 119 8.58 -0.22 -9.84
CA ASN A 119 8.77 0.03 -11.28
C ASN A 119 8.97 -1.26 -12.11
N ASP A 120 8.21 -2.31 -11.77
CA ASP A 120 8.16 -3.60 -12.48
C ASP A 120 9.50 -4.33 -12.66
N SER A 121 10.50 -4.00 -11.83
CA SER A 121 11.88 -4.51 -11.99
C SER A 121 12.64 -4.76 -10.70
N HIS A 122 12.10 -4.30 -9.55
CA HIS A 122 12.83 -4.33 -8.29
C HIS A 122 11.98 -4.90 -7.15
N PRO A 123 12.14 -6.20 -6.81
CA PRO A 123 11.48 -6.78 -5.67
C PRO A 123 12.17 -6.33 -4.37
N ARG A 124 11.36 -6.08 -3.35
CA ARG A 124 11.76 -5.74 -1.99
C ARG A 124 10.87 -6.46 -1.00
N MET A 125 11.34 -6.56 0.24
CA MET A 125 10.60 -7.08 1.37
C MET A 125 10.81 -6.14 2.54
N MET A 126 9.76 -5.91 3.32
CA MET A 126 9.87 -5.15 4.56
C MET A 126 9.06 -5.81 5.67
N LEU A 127 9.54 -5.61 6.89
CA LEU A 127 8.87 -6.04 8.10
C LEU A 127 7.98 -4.89 8.58
N VAL A 128 6.72 -5.19 8.91
CA VAL A 128 5.72 -4.22 9.35
C VAL A 128 5.06 -4.68 10.64
N ASN A 129 4.66 -3.74 11.49
CA ASN A 129 3.81 -4.06 12.63
C ASN A 129 2.35 -4.18 12.16
N LYS A 130 1.65 -5.22 12.60
CA LYS A 130 0.23 -5.40 12.29
C LYS A 130 -0.64 -4.29 12.87
N ALA A 131 -0.22 -3.66 13.97
CA ALA A 131 -0.89 -2.50 14.53
C ALA A 131 -0.99 -1.34 13.52
N ASP A 132 0.03 -1.13 12.69
CA ASP A 132 0.02 -0.06 11.69
C ASP A 132 -0.91 -0.41 10.50
N ILE A 133 -1.05 -1.70 10.18
CA ILE A 133 -2.06 -2.19 9.22
C ILE A 133 -3.47 -1.90 9.74
N VAL A 134 -3.73 -2.18 11.02
CA VAL A 134 -5.03 -1.91 11.67
C VAL A 134 -5.34 -0.41 11.64
N LYS A 135 -4.39 0.45 12.02
CA LYS A 135 -4.53 1.91 11.93
C LYS A 135 -4.89 2.37 10.52
N SER A 136 -4.22 1.82 9.50
CA SER A 136 -4.49 2.11 8.09
C SER A 136 -5.90 1.70 7.64
N LEU A 137 -6.40 0.56 8.12
CA LEU A 137 -7.75 0.07 7.85
C LEU A 137 -8.84 0.89 8.55
N LEU A 138 -8.55 1.42 9.74
CA LEU A 138 -9.49 2.23 10.53
C LEU A 138 -9.45 3.73 10.20
N GLY A 139 -8.49 4.17 9.37
CA GLY A 139 -8.30 5.59 9.04
C GLY A 139 -7.80 6.42 10.23
N GLN A 140 -7.13 5.79 11.20
CA GLN A 140 -6.53 6.45 12.35
C GLN A 140 -5.05 6.68 12.05
N LEU A 141 -4.73 7.82 11.43
CA LEU A 141 -3.34 8.28 11.23
C LEU A 141 -2.92 9.19 12.38
#